data_AF-A0A8S2AFI1-F1
#
_entry.id   AF-A0A8S2AFI1-F1
#
_cell.length_a   1.000
_cell.length_b   1.000
_cell.length_c   1.000
_cell.angle_alpha   90.00
_cell.angle_beta   90.00
_cell.angle_gamma   90.00
#
_symmetry.space_group_name_H-M   'P 1'
#
loop_
_entity.id
_entity.type
_entity.pdbx_description
1 polymer ?
#
loop_
_entity_poly.entity_id
_entity_poly.type
_entity_poly.pdbx_seq_one_letter_code
_entity_poly.pdbx_strand_id
1 'polypeptide(L)'
;MMQGRREAKKSYVLFSSTFFFFYICFLSPSSAELTDKGVNFEVLALIGIKSSLVDPHGVLKNWDDTAVDPCSWNMITCSPDGFVLSLGAPSQSLSGTLSSSIGNLTNLQTVLLQNNYITGHIPHEIGKLMKLKTIDLSTNNFTGQIPFTLSHSTNLQYLRVNNNSLTGTIPSSLANMTQLTFLDLSYNNLSGPVPRSLAKTFNVMGNPQICPTGTEKDCNGTQPKPISITLNSSQNKSSDGGTKNRKIAVVFGVSLTCVCLLIIGFGFLLWWRRRHNKQVLFFDINEQNKEEICLGNLRRFSFKELQSATSNFSSKNLVGKGGFGNVYKGCLHDGSIIAVKRLKDINNGGGEIQFQTELEMISLAVHRNLLRLYGFCTTSSERLLVYPYMSNGSVASRLKAKPVLDWGTRKRIALGAGRGALEFGKAANQRGAILDWVKKLQQEKKLEQIVDKDLKSNYDRIEVEEMVQVALLCTQYLPIHRPKMSEVVRMLEGDGLVEKWEASSQRAETNRSYSKPNEFSSSERYSDLTDDSSVLVQAMELSGPR
;
A
#
# COMPACT_ATOMS: atom_id res chain seq x y z
N MET A 1 -89.67 -17.48 9.22
CA MET A 1 -88.61 -16.46 9.01
C MET A 1 -88.17 -15.97 10.40
N MET A 2 -87.49 -16.78 11.21
CA MET A 2 -86.10 -17.26 11.05
C MET A 2 -85.16 -16.07 10.74
N GLN A 3 -84.54 -15.50 11.77
CA GLN A 3 -83.20 -15.88 12.26
C GLN A 3 -82.15 -14.97 11.59
N GLY A 4 -81.84 -13.84 12.21
CA GLY A 4 -80.94 -12.85 11.60
C GLY A 4 -80.39 -11.83 12.58
N ARG A 5 -79.86 -12.28 13.72
CA ARG A 5 -78.95 -11.49 14.57
C ARG A 5 -78.34 -12.32 15.70
N ARG A 6 -77.49 -13.30 15.36
CA ARG A 6 -76.60 -13.94 16.34
C ARG A 6 -75.44 -14.74 15.74
N GLU A 7 -74.82 -14.30 14.64
CA GLU A 7 -73.52 -14.83 14.20
C GLU A 7 -72.59 -13.70 13.75
N ALA A 8 -71.97 -13.02 14.72
CA ALA A 8 -70.85 -12.10 14.44
C ALA A 8 -69.87 -12.02 15.64
N LYS A 9 -69.77 -13.10 16.43
CA LYS A 9 -68.83 -13.20 17.57
C LYS A 9 -68.12 -14.56 17.71
N LYS A 10 -68.07 -15.36 16.64
CA LYS A 10 -67.35 -16.66 16.62
C LYS A 10 -66.32 -16.83 15.50
N SER A 11 -65.89 -15.75 14.83
CA SER A 11 -64.80 -15.82 13.84
C SER A 11 -63.48 -15.17 14.25
N TYR A 12 -63.37 -14.66 15.50
CA TYR A 12 -62.14 -14.01 15.99
C TYR A 12 -61.29 -14.88 16.92
N VAL A 13 -61.62 -16.16 17.11
CA VAL A 13 -60.83 -17.07 17.98
C VAL A 13 -60.21 -18.25 17.23
N LEU A 14 -60.58 -18.49 15.95
CA LEU A 14 -59.97 -19.54 15.13
C LEU A 14 -58.93 -19.03 14.11
N PHE A 15 -58.77 -17.72 13.96
CA PHE A 15 -57.72 -17.13 13.11
C PHE A 15 -56.41 -16.79 13.85
N SER A 16 -56.32 -17.08 15.15
CA SER A 16 -55.13 -16.81 15.96
C SER A 16 -54.23 -18.04 16.17
N SER A 17 -54.68 -19.25 15.84
CA SER A 17 -53.90 -20.48 16.06
C SER A 17 -53.16 -20.98 14.81
N THR A 18 -53.52 -20.50 13.61
CA THR A 18 -52.83 -20.84 12.35
C THR A 18 -51.70 -19.88 12.02
N PHE A 19 -51.68 -18.68 12.61
CA PHE A 19 -50.57 -17.73 12.48
C PHE A 19 -49.43 -18.00 13.48
N PHE A 20 -49.70 -18.73 14.56
CA PHE A 20 -48.67 -19.08 15.55
C PHE A 20 -47.84 -20.30 15.15
N PHE A 21 -48.35 -21.15 14.26
CA PHE A 21 -47.62 -22.31 13.72
C PHE A 21 -46.76 -22.00 12.50
N PHE A 22 -46.92 -20.83 11.88
CA PHE A 22 -46.07 -20.37 10.78
C PHE A 22 -44.85 -19.56 11.23
N TYR A 23 -44.82 -19.15 12.51
CA TYR A 23 -43.73 -18.34 13.07
C TYR A 23 -42.62 -19.17 13.75
N ILE A 24 -42.80 -20.48 13.89
CA ILE A 24 -41.77 -21.39 14.44
C ILE A 24 -40.93 -22.06 13.32
N CYS A 25 -41.31 -21.91 12.04
CA CYS A 25 -40.54 -22.43 10.91
C CYS A 25 -39.61 -21.40 10.23
N PHE A 26 -39.50 -20.17 10.77
CA PHE A 26 -38.53 -19.15 10.34
C PHE A 26 -37.55 -18.75 11.44
N LEU A 27 -37.41 -19.58 12.47
CA LEU A 27 -36.12 -19.67 13.15
C LEU A 27 -35.24 -20.49 12.23
N SER A 28 -34.46 -19.82 11.38
CA SER A 28 -33.28 -20.43 10.79
C SER A 28 -32.56 -21.14 11.94
N PRO A 29 -32.37 -22.46 11.88
CA PRO A 29 -31.33 -23.06 12.71
C PRO A 29 -30.07 -22.28 12.35
N SER A 30 -29.39 -21.72 13.33
CA SER A 30 -27.97 -21.40 13.21
C SER A 30 -27.25 -22.74 13.07
N SER A 31 -27.41 -23.38 11.92
CA SER A 31 -26.65 -24.56 11.56
C SER A 31 -25.26 -24.05 11.27
N ALA A 32 -24.35 -24.28 12.20
CA ALA A 32 -22.99 -24.61 11.81
C ALA A 32 -23.14 -25.73 10.77
N GLU A 33 -22.97 -25.40 9.49
CA GLU A 33 -23.03 -26.38 8.41
C GLU A 33 -21.84 -27.32 8.61
N LEU A 34 -22.08 -28.43 9.29
CA LEU A 34 -21.09 -29.47 9.39
C LEU A 34 -21.12 -30.27 8.09
N THR A 35 -19.96 -30.71 7.62
CA THR A 35 -19.89 -31.75 6.59
C THR A 35 -20.65 -33.02 7.03
N ASP A 36 -20.94 -33.95 6.11
CA ASP A 36 -21.58 -35.25 6.43
C ASP A 36 -20.88 -36.04 7.56
N LYS A 37 -19.65 -35.64 7.94
CA LYS A 37 -18.83 -36.20 9.01
C LYS A 37 -18.81 -35.38 10.31
N GLY A 38 -19.60 -34.30 10.43
CA GLY A 38 -19.63 -33.48 11.64
C GLY A 38 -18.45 -32.50 11.78
N VAL A 39 -17.72 -32.20 10.70
CA VAL A 39 -16.52 -31.33 10.73
C VAL A 39 -16.83 -29.98 10.07
N ASN A 40 -16.36 -28.89 10.69
CA ASN A 40 -16.47 -27.53 10.18
C ASN A 40 -15.77 -27.38 8.81
N PHE A 41 -16.51 -26.99 7.78
CA PHE A 41 -15.97 -26.86 6.42
C PHE A 41 -14.92 -25.75 6.29
N GLU A 42 -15.01 -24.69 7.10
CA GLU A 42 -14.03 -23.58 7.09
C GLU A 42 -12.69 -24.05 7.65
N VAL A 43 -12.71 -24.87 8.70
CA VAL A 43 -11.50 -25.53 9.24
C VAL A 43 -10.84 -26.37 8.16
N LEU A 44 -11.58 -27.25 7.49
CA LEU A 44 -11.04 -28.07 6.40
C LEU A 44 -10.49 -27.24 5.24
N ALA A 45 -11.20 -26.17 4.87
CA ALA A 45 -10.78 -25.28 3.80
C ALA A 45 -9.46 -24.57 4.13
N LEU A 46 -9.33 -24.05 5.34
CA LEU A 46 -8.13 -23.38 5.84
C LEU A 46 -6.96 -24.36 6.03
N ILE A 47 -7.19 -25.57 6.55
CA ILE A 47 -6.16 -26.60 6.61
C ILE A 47 -5.69 -26.99 5.20
N GLY A 48 -6.60 -27.05 4.22
CA GLY A 48 -6.25 -27.20 2.82
C GLY A 48 -5.33 -26.08 2.30
N ILE A 49 -5.59 -24.82 2.68
CA ILE A 49 -4.72 -23.69 2.35
C ILE A 49 -3.36 -23.84 3.04
N LYS A 50 -3.34 -24.11 4.35
CA LYS A 50 -2.11 -24.32 5.14
C LYS A 50 -1.24 -25.43 4.55
N SER A 51 -1.83 -26.54 4.11
CA SER A 51 -1.09 -27.66 3.52
C SER A 51 -0.42 -27.33 2.17
N SER A 52 -0.95 -26.32 1.46
CA SER A 52 -0.39 -25.85 0.18
C SER A 52 0.65 -24.74 0.36
N LEU A 53 0.72 -24.15 1.55
CA LEU A 53 1.66 -23.10 1.89
C LEU A 53 2.87 -23.66 2.64
N VAL A 54 4.03 -23.08 2.37
CA VAL A 54 5.27 -23.33 3.11
C VAL A 54 5.51 -22.13 4.03
N ASP A 55 5.50 -22.39 5.33
CA ASP A 55 5.58 -21.41 6.39
C ASP A 55 6.91 -21.53 7.16
N PRO A 56 7.95 -20.75 6.81
CA PRO A 56 9.27 -20.87 7.43
C PRO A 56 9.30 -20.37 8.88
N HIS A 57 8.33 -19.57 9.30
CA HIS A 57 8.31 -18.91 10.62
C HIS A 57 7.26 -19.50 11.56
N GLY A 58 6.46 -20.45 11.11
CA GLY A 58 5.42 -21.09 11.91
C GLY A 58 4.31 -20.12 12.32
N VAL A 59 4.01 -19.11 11.50
CA VAL A 59 2.93 -18.16 11.77
C VAL A 59 1.54 -18.81 11.72
N LEU A 60 1.40 -19.88 10.93
CA LEU A 60 0.20 -20.72 10.80
C LEU A 60 0.21 -21.92 11.77
N LYS A 61 1.14 -21.95 12.74
CA LYS A 61 1.32 -23.09 13.64
C LYS A 61 0.07 -23.42 14.47
N ASN A 62 -0.71 -22.42 14.87
CA ASN A 62 -1.92 -22.62 15.69
C ASN A 62 -3.16 -23.04 14.88
N TRP A 63 -3.05 -23.26 13.58
CA TRP A 63 -4.14 -23.82 12.77
C TRP A 63 -4.18 -25.33 12.99
N ASP A 64 -5.27 -25.82 13.56
CA ASP A 64 -5.42 -27.19 14.04
C ASP A 64 -6.58 -27.87 13.32
N ASP A 65 -6.33 -28.99 12.66
CA ASP A 65 -7.34 -29.73 11.89
C ASP A 65 -8.40 -30.40 12.77
N THR A 66 -8.14 -30.47 14.08
CA THR A 66 -9.09 -30.98 15.08
C THR A 66 -9.93 -29.89 15.75
N ALA A 67 -9.70 -28.61 15.44
CA ALA A 67 -10.43 -27.51 16.05
C ALA A 67 -11.91 -27.49 15.63
N VAL A 68 -12.78 -27.07 16.55
CA VAL A 68 -14.22 -26.89 16.30
C VAL A 68 -14.48 -25.68 15.40
N ASP A 69 -13.70 -24.61 15.59
CA ASP A 69 -13.76 -23.39 14.80
C ASP A 69 -12.36 -22.80 14.55
N PRO A 70 -12.18 -22.02 13.46
CA PRO A 70 -10.91 -21.41 13.12
C PRO A 70 -10.74 -19.99 13.67
N CYS A 71 -11.67 -19.46 14.47
CA CYS A 71 -11.73 -18.03 14.79
C CYS A 71 -10.69 -17.56 15.80
N SER A 72 -10.08 -18.50 16.52
CA SER A 72 -8.93 -18.25 17.40
C SER A 72 -7.58 -18.33 16.67
N TRP A 73 -7.58 -18.69 15.39
CA TRP A 73 -6.35 -18.92 14.64
C TRP A 73 -5.68 -17.61 14.24
N ASN A 74 -4.35 -17.65 14.15
CA ASN A 74 -3.59 -16.49 13.68
C ASN A 74 -4.01 -16.16 12.25
N MET A 75 -4.06 -14.87 11.92
CA MET A 75 -4.33 -14.39 10.55
C MET A 75 -5.75 -14.69 10.03
N ILE A 76 -6.63 -15.21 10.88
CA ILE A 76 -8.05 -15.41 10.60
C ILE A 76 -8.88 -14.40 11.39
N THR A 77 -9.88 -13.80 10.75
CA THR A 77 -10.88 -12.97 11.42
C THR A 77 -12.26 -13.51 11.11
N CYS A 78 -13.09 -13.65 12.15
CA CYS A 78 -14.46 -14.12 12.03
C CYS A 78 -15.51 -13.04 12.30
N SER A 79 -16.73 -13.31 11.88
CA SER A 79 -17.93 -12.56 12.28
C SER A 79 -18.30 -12.87 13.73
N PRO A 80 -19.18 -12.06 14.34
CA PRO A 80 -19.77 -12.40 15.65
C PRO A 80 -20.48 -13.76 15.67
N ASP A 81 -21.00 -14.19 14.52
CA ASP A 81 -21.67 -15.48 14.33
C ASP A 81 -20.68 -16.65 14.09
N GLY A 82 -19.37 -16.40 14.12
CA GLY A 82 -18.34 -17.44 14.00
C GLY A 82 -17.94 -17.82 12.57
N PHE A 83 -18.32 -17.06 11.55
CA PHE A 83 -17.93 -17.34 10.16
C PHE A 83 -16.64 -16.63 9.77
N VAL A 84 -15.79 -17.27 8.97
CA VAL A 84 -14.55 -16.66 8.49
C VAL A 84 -14.83 -15.51 7.52
N LEU A 85 -14.37 -14.31 7.89
CA LEU A 85 -14.53 -13.08 7.09
C LEU A 85 -13.22 -12.67 6.40
N SER A 86 -12.07 -12.91 7.02
CA SER A 86 -10.78 -12.45 6.50
C SER A 86 -9.68 -13.49 6.66
N LEU A 87 -8.89 -13.66 5.61
CA LEU A 87 -7.61 -14.35 5.60
C LEU A 87 -6.52 -13.31 5.34
N GLY A 88 -5.73 -12.98 6.36
CA GLY A 88 -4.74 -11.90 6.29
C GLY A 88 -3.37 -12.27 6.82
N ALA A 89 -2.46 -12.70 5.94
CA ALA A 89 -1.07 -13.04 6.28
C ALA A 89 -0.05 -12.26 5.42
N PRO A 90 -0.07 -10.91 5.44
CA PRO A 90 0.86 -10.11 4.65
C PRO A 90 2.28 -10.16 5.21
N SER A 91 3.29 -10.11 4.33
CA SER A 91 4.71 -10.00 4.71
C SER A 91 5.23 -11.11 5.63
N GLN A 92 4.70 -12.33 5.51
CA GLN A 92 5.07 -13.46 6.37
C GLN A 92 6.12 -14.39 5.75
N SER A 93 6.68 -14.02 4.59
CA SER A 93 7.60 -14.88 3.82
C SER A 93 7.02 -16.25 3.46
N LEU A 94 5.69 -16.35 3.35
CA LEU A 94 5.00 -17.58 2.94
C LEU A 94 5.36 -17.93 1.50
N SER A 95 5.57 -19.20 1.21
CA SER A 95 5.76 -19.71 -0.16
C SER A 95 4.80 -20.87 -0.43
N GLY A 96 4.96 -21.61 -1.53
CA GLY A 96 4.00 -22.65 -1.95
C GLY A 96 2.94 -22.11 -2.90
N THR A 97 1.71 -22.59 -2.82
CA THR A 97 0.59 -22.21 -3.71
C THR A 97 -0.68 -21.86 -2.94
N LEU A 98 -1.56 -21.06 -3.55
CA LEU A 98 -2.89 -20.79 -3.01
C LEU A 98 -3.86 -21.92 -3.39
N SER A 99 -4.29 -22.69 -2.39
CA SER A 99 -5.19 -23.84 -2.59
C SER A 99 -6.56 -23.44 -3.14
N SER A 100 -7.15 -24.29 -3.98
CA SER A 100 -8.53 -24.14 -4.46
C SER A 100 -9.57 -24.26 -3.34
N SER A 101 -9.20 -24.83 -2.19
CA SER A 101 -10.05 -24.92 -1.01
C SER A 101 -10.52 -23.56 -0.49
N ILE A 102 -9.84 -22.46 -0.84
CA ILE A 102 -10.29 -21.10 -0.55
C ILE A 102 -11.71 -20.82 -1.03
N GLY A 103 -12.14 -21.47 -2.12
CA GLY A 103 -13.51 -21.33 -2.65
C GLY A 103 -14.61 -21.86 -1.73
N ASN A 104 -14.26 -22.62 -0.68
CA ASN A 104 -15.22 -23.13 0.29
C ASN A 104 -15.50 -22.14 1.44
N LEU A 105 -14.74 -21.04 1.56
CA LEU A 105 -14.96 -20.01 2.58
C LEU A 105 -16.04 -19.02 2.12
N THR A 106 -17.29 -19.46 2.01
CA THR A 106 -18.39 -18.72 1.35
C THR A 106 -18.70 -17.35 1.97
N ASN A 107 -18.32 -17.13 3.23
CA ASN A 107 -18.48 -15.86 3.95
C ASN A 107 -17.30 -14.89 3.82
N LEU A 108 -16.21 -15.30 3.16
CA LEU A 108 -14.98 -14.54 3.07
C LEU A 108 -15.21 -13.21 2.33
N GLN A 109 -14.79 -12.12 2.96
CA GLN A 109 -14.87 -10.75 2.45
C GLN A 109 -13.50 -10.21 2.05
N THR A 110 -12.43 -10.68 2.70
CA THR A 110 -11.10 -10.09 2.56
C THR A 110 -10.01 -11.16 2.46
N VAL A 111 -9.14 -11.03 1.45
CA VAL A 111 -7.94 -11.85 1.27
C VAL A 111 -6.74 -10.92 1.14
N LEU A 112 -5.82 -10.97 2.10
CA LEU A 112 -4.60 -10.16 2.15
C LEU A 112 -3.38 -11.08 2.28
N LEU A 113 -2.71 -11.33 1.16
CA LEU A 113 -1.53 -12.20 1.08
C LEU A 113 -0.33 -11.49 0.45
N GLN A 114 -0.34 -10.16 0.42
CA GLN A 114 0.69 -9.36 -0.22
C GLN A 114 2.07 -9.53 0.42
N ASN A 115 3.12 -9.25 -0.36
CA ASN A 115 4.52 -9.31 0.06
C ASN A 115 4.96 -10.69 0.57
N ASN A 116 4.56 -11.74 -0.12
CA ASN A 116 5.00 -13.11 0.15
C ASN A 116 5.73 -13.69 -1.09
N TYR A 117 6.06 -14.98 -1.05
CA TYR A 117 6.70 -15.72 -2.12
C TYR A 117 5.75 -16.79 -2.69
N ILE A 118 4.43 -16.55 -2.66
CA ILE A 118 3.43 -17.50 -3.12
C ILE A 118 3.51 -17.62 -4.64
N THR A 119 3.48 -18.85 -5.13
CA THR A 119 3.65 -19.23 -6.54
C THR A 119 2.37 -19.90 -7.08
N GLY A 120 2.40 -20.32 -8.34
CA GLY A 120 1.29 -21.04 -8.97
C GLY A 120 0.19 -20.10 -9.48
N HIS A 121 -0.99 -20.65 -9.76
CA HIS A 121 -2.10 -19.91 -10.35
C HIS A 121 -3.00 -19.31 -9.27
N ILE A 122 -3.68 -18.21 -9.59
CA ILE A 122 -4.82 -17.76 -8.78
C ILE A 122 -5.97 -18.77 -9.03
N PRO A 123 -6.47 -19.48 -7.99
CA PRO A 123 -7.49 -20.51 -8.17
C PRO A 123 -8.80 -19.89 -8.70
N HIS A 124 -9.38 -20.50 -9.73
CA HIS A 124 -10.63 -20.01 -10.33
C HIS A 124 -11.82 -20.11 -9.36
N GLU A 125 -11.73 -20.97 -8.35
CA GLU A 125 -12.70 -21.14 -7.28
C GLU A 125 -12.87 -19.88 -6.42
N ILE A 126 -11.92 -18.95 -6.43
CA ILE A 126 -12.08 -17.65 -5.74
C ILE A 126 -13.30 -16.88 -6.25
N GLY A 127 -13.72 -17.12 -7.50
CA GLY A 127 -14.93 -16.56 -8.08
C GLY A 127 -16.24 -17.09 -7.47
N LYS A 128 -16.21 -18.15 -6.66
CA LYS A 128 -17.38 -18.63 -5.90
C LYS A 128 -17.69 -17.75 -4.69
N LEU A 129 -16.75 -16.90 -4.28
CA LEU A 129 -16.85 -16.08 -3.07
C LEU A 129 -17.66 -14.81 -3.36
N MET A 130 -18.98 -14.93 -3.27
CA MET A 130 -19.92 -13.84 -3.61
C MET A 130 -19.86 -12.64 -2.65
N LYS A 131 -19.39 -12.85 -1.41
CA LYS A 131 -19.24 -11.78 -0.40
C LYS A 131 -17.88 -11.09 -0.43
N LEU A 132 -16.99 -11.51 -1.34
CA LEU A 132 -15.63 -11.01 -1.42
C LEU A 132 -15.61 -9.54 -1.89
N LYS A 133 -14.94 -8.69 -1.11
CA LYS A 133 -14.83 -7.24 -1.35
C LYS A 133 -13.40 -6.81 -1.68
N THR A 134 -12.41 -7.47 -1.07
CA THR A 134 -11.02 -7.06 -1.15
C THR A 134 -10.11 -8.26 -1.39
N ILE A 135 -9.32 -8.18 -2.45
CA ILE A 135 -8.20 -9.09 -2.72
C ILE A 135 -6.93 -8.26 -2.91
N ASP A 136 -5.92 -8.52 -2.08
CA ASP A 136 -4.55 -8.05 -2.30
C ASP A 136 -3.57 -9.23 -2.32
N LEU A 137 -3.06 -9.54 -3.52
CA LEU A 137 -2.05 -10.56 -3.79
C LEU A 137 -0.76 -9.93 -4.34
N SER A 138 -0.57 -8.62 -4.13
CA SER A 138 0.56 -7.90 -4.70
C SER A 138 1.91 -8.39 -4.18
N THR A 139 2.95 -8.21 -5.00
CA THR A 139 4.33 -8.57 -4.64
C THR A 139 4.42 -10.02 -4.18
N ASN A 140 4.05 -10.92 -5.09
CA ASN A 140 4.17 -12.37 -4.95
C ASN A 140 4.81 -12.92 -6.24
N ASN A 141 4.78 -14.24 -6.42
CA ASN A 141 5.27 -14.89 -7.63
C ASN A 141 4.17 -15.71 -8.32
N PHE A 142 2.91 -15.21 -8.28
CA PHE A 142 1.79 -15.84 -9.00
C PHE A 142 2.05 -15.84 -10.51
N THR A 143 1.62 -16.90 -11.16
CA THR A 143 1.81 -17.20 -12.59
C THR A 143 0.48 -17.54 -13.25
N GLY A 144 0.48 -17.67 -14.58
CA GLY A 144 -0.72 -18.03 -15.33
C GLY A 144 -1.69 -16.87 -15.51
N GLN A 145 -2.93 -17.17 -15.91
CA GLN A 145 -3.91 -16.15 -16.28
C GLN A 145 -4.69 -15.61 -15.08
N ILE A 146 -5.16 -14.36 -15.20
CA ILE A 146 -6.18 -13.83 -14.27
C ILE A 146 -7.49 -14.57 -14.54
N PRO A 147 -8.05 -15.30 -13.56
CA PRO A 147 -9.23 -16.10 -13.79
C PRO A 147 -10.45 -15.20 -14.06
N PHE A 148 -11.11 -15.40 -15.20
CA PHE A 148 -12.31 -14.63 -15.56
C PHE A 148 -13.44 -14.80 -14.53
N THR A 149 -13.43 -15.90 -13.77
CA THR A 149 -14.39 -16.20 -12.70
C THR A 149 -14.35 -15.18 -11.56
N LEU A 150 -13.29 -14.38 -11.40
CA LEU A 150 -13.27 -13.24 -10.48
C LEU A 150 -14.42 -12.25 -10.73
N SER A 151 -14.89 -12.16 -11.97
CA SER A 151 -16.05 -11.34 -12.32
C SER A 151 -17.37 -11.81 -11.70
N HIS A 152 -17.45 -13.06 -11.21
CA HIS A 152 -18.63 -13.58 -10.51
C HIS A 152 -18.75 -13.04 -9.08
N SER A 153 -17.64 -12.60 -8.46
CA SER A 153 -17.66 -11.93 -7.15
C SER A 153 -18.17 -10.50 -7.31
N THR A 154 -19.47 -10.34 -7.51
CA THR A 154 -20.11 -9.05 -7.85
C THR A 154 -19.93 -7.94 -6.81
N ASN A 155 -19.57 -8.28 -5.57
CA ASN A 155 -19.27 -7.33 -4.49
C ASN A 155 -17.80 -6.90 -4.44
N LEU A 156 -16.94 -7.38 -5.34
CA LEU A 156 -15.52 -7.07 -5.33
C LEU A 156 -15.30 -5.59 -5.67
N GLN A 157 -14.72 -4.86 -4.71
CA GLN A 157 -14.46 -3.42 -4.82
C GLN A 157 -12.98 -3.12 -5.06
N TYR A 158 -12.11 -4.03 -4.63
CA TYR A 158 -10.67 -3.83 -4.61
C TYR A 158 -9.94 -5.10 -5.06
N LEU A 159 -9.19 -4.99 -6.14
CA LEU A 159 -8.33 -6.05 -6.65
C LEU A 159 -6.94 -5.51 -6.94
N ARG A 160 -5.95 -6.00 -6.20
CA ARG A 160 -4.54 -5.69 -6.42
C ARG A 160 -3.74 -6.98 -6.63
N VAL A 161 -3.12 -7.10 -7.80
CA VAL A 161 -2.27 -8.24 -8.17
C VAL A 161 -0.96 -7.79 -8.83
N ASN A 162 -0.55 -6.55 -8.61
CA ASN A 162 0.67 -5.98 -9.18
C ASN A 162 1.94 -6.68 -8.66
N ASN A 163 3.05 -6.54 -9.39
CA ASN A 163 4.32 -7.19 -9.07
C ASN A 163 4.17 -8.72 -8.91
N ASN A 164 3.70 -9.38 -9.97
CA ASN A 164 3.62 -10.84 -10.06
C ASN A 164 4.12 -11.26 -11.46
N SER A 165 4.02 -12.55 -11.78
CA SER A 165 4.38 -13.13 -13.08
C SER A 165 3.13 -13.57 -13.86
N LEU A 166 2.00 -12.87 -13.72
CA LEU A 166 0.74 -13.20 -14.39
C LEU A 166 0.85 -12.96 -15.91
N THR A 167 0.17 -13.79 -16.69
CA THR A 167 0.24 -13.86 -18.16
C THR A 167 -1.17 -13.84 -18.78
N GLY A 168 -1.26 -13.80 -20.11
CA GLY A 168 -2.55 -13.83 -20.82
C GLY A 168 -3.22 -12.45 -20.90
N THR A 169 -4.50 -12.43 -21.29
CA THR A 169 -5.26 -11.19 -21.50
C THR A 169 -5.95 -10.72 -20.23
N ILE A 170 -6.26 -9.41 -20.17
CA ILE A 170 -7.13 -8.86 -19.13
C ILE A 170 -8.57 -9.26 -19.46
N PRO A 171 -9.29 -10.02 -18.61
CA PRO A 171 -10.66 -10.41 -18.90
C PRO A 171 -11.58 -9.19 -19.00
N SER A 172 -12.32 -9.06 -20.10
CA SER A 172 -13.29 -7.97 -20.29
C SER A 172 -14.40 -8.00 -19.24
N SER A 173 -14.75 -9.20 -18.75
CA SER A 173 -15.70 -9.37 -17.64
C SER A 173 -15.24 -8.72 -16.35
N LEU A 174 -13.92 -8.75 -16.05
CA LEU A 174 -13.34 -8.11 -14.88
C LEU A 174 -13.34 -6.58 -15.02
N ALA A 175 -13.05 -6.07 -16.21
CA ALA A 175 -13.07 -4.64 -16.51
C ALA A 175 -14.48 -4.02 -16.45
N ASN A 176 -15.51 -4.83 -16.71
CA ASN A 176 -16.91 -4.41 -16.72
C ASN A 176 -17.62 -4.54 -15.36
N MET A 177 -16.90 -4.88 -14.29
CA MET A 177 -17.49 -4.96 -12.95
C MET A 177 -17.87 -3.56 -12.44
N THR A 178 -19.14 -3.38 -12.07
CA THR A 178 -19.67 -2.08 -11.66
C THR A 178 -19.23 -1.64 -10.26
N GLN A 179 -19.02 -2.60 -9.35
CA GLN A 179 -18.61 -2.33 -7.97
C GLN A 179 -17.09 -2.20 -7.82
N LEU A 180 -16.30 -2.64 -8.81
CA LEU A 180 -14.85 -2.62 -8.74
C LEU A 180 -14.36 -1.18 -8.84
N THR A 181 -13.80 -0.64 -7.76
CA THR A 181 -13.32 0.75 -7.69
C THR A 181 -11.82 0.86 -7.94
N PHE A 182 -11.07 -0.15 -7.54
CA PHE A 182 -9.62 -0.19 -7.63
C PHE A 182 -9.15 -1.50 -8.27
N LEU A 183 -8.43 -1.38 -9.39
CA LEU A 183 -7.84 -2.48 -10.13
C LEU A 183 -6.38 -2.16 -10.47
N ASP A 184 -5.43 -2.84 -9.84
CA ASP A 184 -4.00 -2.70 -10.17
C ASP A 184 -3.40 -4.02 -10.63
N LEU A 185 -3.05 -4.05 -11.92
CA LEU A 185 -2.45 -5.15 -12.66
C LEU A 185 -1.01 -4.84 -13.08
N SER A 186 -0.41 -3.77 -12.55
CA SER A 186 0.90 -3.30 -13.00
C SER A 186 2.03 -4.30 -12.71
N TYR A 187 3.12 -4.22 -13.48
CA TYR A 187 4.33 -5.05 -13.33
C TYR A 187 4.01 -6.55 -13.30
N ASN A 188 3.37 -7.02 -14.38
CA ASN A 188 3.12 -8.42 -14.69
C ASN A 188 3.60 -8.70 -16.13
N ASN A 189 3.28 -9.88 -16.66
CA ASN A 189 3.53 -10.25 -18.05
C ASN A 189 2.22 -10.40 -18.86
N LEU A 190 1.24 -9.51 -18.59
CA LEU A 190 -0.04 -9.49 -19.29
C LEU A 190 0.13 -9.03 -20.73
N SER A 191 -0.78 -9.48 -21.59
CA SER A 191 -0.72 -9.35 -23.03
C SER A 191 -2.07 -8.96 -23.64
N GLY A 192 -2.05 -8.51 -24.89
CA GLY A 192 -3.26 -8.17 -25.63
C GLY A 192 -3.79 -6.76 -25.32
N PRO A 193 -5.03 -6.44 -25.76
CA PRO A 193 -5.59 -5.11 -25.61
C PRO A 193 -6.00 -4.79 -24.16
N VAL A 194 -6.18 -3.50 -23.88
CA VAL A 194 -6.60 -3.01 -22.55
C VAL A 194 -8.10 -2.71 -22.57
N PRO A 195 -8.96 -3.60 -22.03
CA PRO A 195 -10.40 -3.36 -22.04
C PRO A 195 -10.74 -2.05 -21.30
N ARG A 196 -11.80 -1.38 -21.75
CA ARG A 196 -12.31 -0.20 -21.05
C ARG A 196 -12.82 -0.60 -19.67
N SER A 197 -12.08 -0.23 -18.64
CA SER A 197 -12.45 -0.51 -17.25
C SER A 197 -13.46 0.52 -16.72
N LEU A 198 -14.43 0.04 -15.94
CA LEU A 198 -15.34 0.88 -15.15
C LEU A 198 -14.74 1.30 -13.80
N ALA A 199 -13.59 0.71 -13.41
CA ALA A 199 -12.94 1.03 -12.16
C ALA A 199 -12.43 2.48 -12.13
N LYS A 200 -12.61 3.16 -10.99
CA LYS A 200 -12.13 4.52 -10.77
C LYS A 200 -10.62 4.61 -10.93
N THR A 201 -9.91 3.59 -10.45
CA THR A 201 -8.45 3.45 -10.61
C THR A 201 -8.17 2.14 -11.33
N PHE A 202 -7.52 2.23 -12.48
CA PHE A 202 -7.10 1.09 -13.28
C PHE A 202 -5.65 1.27 -13.73
N ASN A 203 -4.75 0.40 -13.25
CA ASN A 203 -3.33 0.46 -13.56
C ASN A 203 -2.86 -0.83 -14.26
N VAL A 204 -2.20 -0.66 -15.41
CA VAL A 204 -1.64 -1.76 -16.22
C VAL A 204 -0.18 -1.51 -16.59
N MET A 205 0.47 -0.49 -15.99
CA MET A 205 1.85 -0.11 -16.31
C MET A 205 2.83 -1.25 -16.05
N GLY A 206 3.93 -1.33 -16.81
CA GLY A 206 4.96 -2.35 -16.58
C GLY A 206 4.61 -3.75 -17.08
N ASN A 207 3.57 -3.90 -17.90
CA ASN A 207 3.28 -5.13 -18.66
C ASN A 207 3.84 -4.99 -20.09
N PRO A 208 4.93 -5.70 -20.46
CA PRO A 208 5.63 -5.46 -21.72
C PRO A 208 4.85 -5.93 -22.97
N GLN A 209 3.88 -6.83 -22.81
CA GLN A 209 3.14 -7.44 -23.93
C GLN A 209 1.75 -6.84 -24.14
N ILE A 210 1.38 -5.79 -23.38
CA ILE A 210 0.10 -5.08 -23.58
C ILE A 210 0.20 -4.17 -24.80
N CYS A 211 -0.83 -4.22 -25.65
CA CYS A 211 -0.93 -3.42 -26.88
C CYS A 211 0.32 -3.50 -27.77
N PRO A 212 0.90 -4.67 -28.07
CA PRO A 212 2.23 -4.77 -28.65
C PRO A 212 2.32 -4.11 -30.04
N THR A 213 1.23 -4.09 -30.81
CA THR A 213 1.21 -3.47 -32.15
C THR A 213 0.69 -2.03 -32.13
N GLY A 214 0.00 -1.62 -31.06
CA GLY A 214 -0.63 -0.29 -30.94
C GLY A 214 -1.77 -0.06 -31.94
N THR A 215 -2.21 -1.10 -32.66
CA THR A 215 -3.26 -1.06 -33.69
C THR A 215 -4.53 -1.82 -33.29
N GLU A 216 -4.52 -2.47 -32.12
CA GLU A 216 -5.68 -3.18 -31.61
C GLU A 216 -6.80 -2.19 -31.23
N LYS A 217 -8.05 -2.48 -31.66
CA LYS A 217 -9.22 -1.60 -31.49
C LYS A 217 -9.51 -1.19 -30.03
N ASP A 218 -9.08 -2.02 -29.09
CA ASP A 218 -9.29 -1.84 -27.65
C ASP A 218 -8.00 -1.38 -26.93
N CYS A 219 -7.04 -0.77 -27.63
CA CYS A 219 -5.86 -0.14 -27.01
C CYS A 219 -6.11 1.35 -26.78
N ASN A 220 -6.89 1.66 -25.74
CA ASN A 220 -7.20 3.03 -25.33
C ASN A 220 -5.98 3.74 -24.71
N GLY A 221 -5.03 4.16 -25.53
CA GLY A 221 -4.09 5.25 -25.20
C GLY A 221 -2.78 4.88 -24.51
N THR A 222 -2.36 3.62 -24.46
CA THR A 222 -0.96 3.26 -24.19
C THR A 222 -0.24 3.07 -25.51
N GLN A 223 0.44 4.12 -26.02
CA GLN A 223 1.33 3.97 -27.17
C GLN A 223 2.52 3.06 -26.80
N PRO A 224 2.79 1.98 -27.55
CA PRO A 224 4.03 1.23 -27.43
C PRO A 224 5.13 2.00 -28.13
N LYS A 225 6.30 2.12 -27.49
CA LYS A 225 7.53 2.49 -28.19
C LYS A 225 8.11 1.19 -28.76
N PRO A 226 8.19 1.02 -30.09
CA PRO A 226 8.73 -0.22 -30.65
C PRO A 226 10.22 -0.32 -30.31
N ILE A 227 10.63 -1.47 -29.76
CA ILE A 227 12.03 -1.89 -29.72
C ILE A 227 12.37 -2.35 -31.14
N SER A 228 12.98 -1.48 -31.94
CA SER A 228 13.58 -1.89 -33.20
C SER A 228 14.96 -2.49 -32.93
N ILE A 229 15.03 -3.82 -32.80
CA ILE A 229 16.25 -4.57 -33.10
C ILE A 229 16.09 -5.04 -34.54
N THR A 230 16.68 -4.30 -35.48
CA THR A 230 16.80 -4.77 -36.86
C THR A 230 18.24 -5.26 -37.06
N LEU A 231 18.40 -6.57 -37.15
CA LEU A 231 19.60 -7.24 -37.62
C LEU A 231 19.87 -6.82 -39.07
N ASN A 232 21.09 -6.36 -39.32
CA ASN A 232 21.60 -6.13 -40.68
C ASN A 232 21.69 -7.47 -41.42
N SER A 233 20.97 -7.58 -42.52
CA SER A 233 21.39 -8.43 -43.64
C SER A 233 21.12 -7.71 -44.95
N SER A 234 22.22 -7.50 -45.66
CA SER A 234 22.39 -7.07 -47.05
C SER A 234 21.39 -7.68 -48.04
N GLN A 235 20.88 -6.88 -48.99
CA GLN A 235 21.22 -6.95 -50.43
C GLN A 235 20.34 -6.05 -51.31
N ASN A 236 21.03 -5.27 -52.16
CA ASN A 236 20.78 -4.98 -53.58
C ASN A 236 19.57 -4.17 -54.13
N LYS A 237 19.99 -3.05 -54.75
CA LYS A 237 19.68 -2.55 -56.12
C LYS A 237 18.33 -1.91 -56.46
N SER A 238 18.42 -0.57 -56.55
CA SER A 238 18.06 0.35 -57.65
C SER A 238 17.29 -0.15 -58.89
N SER A 239 16.26 0.64 -59.27
CA SER A 239 15.93 1.20 -60.61
C SER A 239 14.41 1.47 -60.66
N ASP A 240 13.79 2.41 -61.36
CA ASP A 240 14.12 3.62 -62.12
C ASP A 240 12.74 4.16 -62.61
N GLY A 241 12.66 5.46 -62.91
CA GLY A 241 11.80 5.99 -63.98
C GLY A 241 10.41 6.56 -63.64
N GLY A 242 10.22 7.87 -63.89
CA GLY A 242 8.96 8.34 -64.51
C GLY A 242 8.28 9.63 -64.01
N THR A 243 8.97 10.77 -64.03
CA THR A 243 8.49 12.16 -64.35
C THR A 243 7.03 12.63 -64.10
N LYS A 244 6.88 13.80 -63.44
CA LYS A 244 6.50 15.11 -64.05
C LYS A 244 6.38 16.24 -63.01
N ASN A 245 7.03 17.38 -63.30
CA ASN A 245 6.99 18.63 -62.54
C ASN A 245 5.69 19.42 -62.74
N ARG A 246 5.18 20.10 -61.70
CA ARG A 246 4.93 21.57 -61.75
C ARG A 246 4.78 22.19 -60.35
N LYS A 247 5.48 23.31 -60.16
CA LYS A 247 5.60 24.18 -58.99
C LYS A 247 4.25 24.69 -58.47
N ILE A 248 4.13 24.89 -57.15
CA ILE A 248 3.59 26.10 -56.49
C ILE A 248 4.09 26.10 -55.04
N ALA A 249 4.91 27.08 -54.71
CA ALA A 249 5.40 27.37 -53.37
C ALA A 249 4.92 28.78 -53.00
N VAL A 250 3.69 28.91 -52.46
CA VAL A 250 3.25 30.03 -51.61
C VAL A 250 2.02 29.57 -50.80
N VAL A 251 2.19 28.61 -49.87
CA VAL A 251 1.16 28.29 -48.84
C VAL A 251 1.79 27.98 -47.46
N PHE A 252 3.11 27.76 -47.39
CA PHE A 252 3.77 27.33 -46.15
C PHE A 252 4.00 28.43 -45.10
N GLY A 253 3.86 29.71 -45.44
CA GLY A 253 4.11 30.81 -44.50
C GLY A 253 2.97 31.11 -43.52
N VAL A 254 1.72 30.88 -43.92
CA VAL A 254 0.54 31.21 -43.09
C VAL A 254 0.06 30.00 -42.27
N SER A 255 0.32 28.78 -42.76
CA SER A 255 -0.04 27.57 -42.00
C SER A 255 0.92 27.31 -40.84
N LEU A 256 2.22 27.63 -40.98
CA LEU A 256 3.21 27.35 -39.95
C LEU A 256 3.04 28.26 -38.71
N THR A 257 2.64 29.51 -38.91
CA THR A 257 2.35 30.45 -37.81
C THR A 257 1.07 30.07 -37.06
N CYS A 258 0.02 29.64 -37.76
CA CYS A 258 -1.18 29.07 -37.13
C CYS A 258 -0.88 27.78 -36.36
N VAL A 259 -0.06 26.88 -36.90
CA VAL A 259 0.31 25.63 -36.22
C VAL A 259 1.15 25.91 -34.97
N CYS A 260 2.10 26.84 -35.01
CA CYS A 260 2.88 27.23 -33.84
C CYS A 260 2.02 27.89 -32.75
N LEU A 261 1.08 28.77 -33.11
CA LEU A 261 0.16 29.39 -32.15
C LEU A 261 -0.83 28.37 -31.55
N LEU A 262 -1.28 27.39 -32.34
CA LEU A 262 -2.10 26.29 -31.83
C LEU A 262 -1.31 25.35 -30.92
N ILE A 263 -0.03 25.09 -31.17
CA ILE A 263 0.83 24.28 -30.30
C ILE A 263 1.12 25.02 -28.98
N ILE A 264 1.38 26.32 -29.03
CA ILE A 264 1.58 27.14 -27.82
C ILE A 264 0.27 27.27 -27.03
N GLY A 265 -0.86 27.47 -27.71
CA GLY A 265 -2.19 27.50 -27.10
C GLY A 265 -2.59 26.14 -26.50
N PHE A 266 -2.29 25.03 -27.17
CA PHE A 266 -2.52 23.68 -26.67
C PHE A 266 -1.55 23.33 -25.54
N GLY A 267 -0.30 23.79 -25.60
CA GLY A 267 0.67 23.69 -24.51
C GLY A 267 0.24 24.48 -23.28
N PHE A 268 -0.29 25.69 -23.47
CA PHE A 268 -0.88 26.50 -22.41
C PHE A 268 -2.19 25.90 -21.88
N LEU A 269 -3.03 25.31 -22.73
CA LEU A 269 -4.23 24.56 -22.32
C LEU A 269 -3.87 23.27 -21.59
N LEU A 270 -2.85 22.52 -22.01
CA LEU A 270 -2.38 21.33 -21.31
C LEU A 270 -1.66 21.70 -20.02
N TRP A 271 -0.96 22.82 -19.97
CA TRP A 271 -0.35 23.36 -18.75
C TRP A 271 -1.42 23.90 -17.78
N TRP A 272 -2.42 24.63 -18.28
CA TRP A 272 -3.60 25.10 -17.53
C TRP A 272 -4.44 23.92 -17.05
N ARG A 273 -4.67 22.92 -17.89
CA ARG A 273 -5.44 21.70 -17.57
C ARG A 273 -4.63 20.74 -16.70
N ARG A 274 -3.29 20.71 -16.77
CA ARG A 274 -2.42 20.05 -15.77
C ARG A 274 -2.39 20.83 -14.46
N ARG A 275 -2.41 22.17 -14.48
CA ARG A 275 -2.40 23.03 -13.29
C ARG A 275 -3.76 22.99 -12.57
N HIS A 276 -4.86 22.94 -13.31
CA HIS A 276 -6.20 22.69 -12.80
C HIS A 276 -6.44 21.21 -12.45
N ASN A 277 -5.96 20.22 -13.21
CA ASN A 277 -6.10 18.81 -12.82
C ASN A 277 -5.15 18.40 -11.68
N LYS A 278 -4.07 19.14 -11.41
CA LYS A 278 -3.32 19.04 -10.15
C LYS A 278 -4.11 19.59 -8.95
N GLN A 279 -5.10 20.45 -9.19
CA GLN A 279 -6.08 20.89 -8.18
C GLN A 279 -7.35 20.01 -8.13
N VAL A 280 -7.59 19.13 -9.13
CA VAL A 280 -8.79 18.28 -9.20
C VAL A 280 -8.50 16.81 -8.85
N LEU A 281 -7.25 16.43 -8.54
CA LEU A 281 -6.95 15.16 -7.87
C LEU A 281 -7.07 15.26 -6.34
N PHE A 282 -8.10 15.97 -5.88
CA PHE A 282 -8.61 15.89 -4.53
C PHE A 282 -10.09 15.71 -4.67
N PHE A 283 -10.55 14.53 -4.25
CA PHE A 283 -11.94 14.13 -4.32
C PHE A 283 -12.77 15.20 -3.61
N ASP A 284 -13.50 15.99 -4.40
CA ASP A 284 -14.62 16.78 -3.90
C ASP A 284 -15.64 15.75 -3.42
N ILE A 285 -15.69 15.55 -2.10
CA ILE A 285 -16.64 14.64 -1.46
C ILE A 285 -17.99 15.32 -1.59
N ASN A 286 -18.66 15.05 -2.71
CA ASN A 286 -20.06 15.40 -2.85
C ASN A 286 -20.85 14.59 -1.81
N GLU A 287 -21.64 15.30 -1.02
CA GLU A 287 -22.03 14.95 0.35
C GLU A 287 -23.13 13.89 0.48
N GLN A 288 -23.26 12.94 -0.46
CA GLN A 288 -24.32 11.94 -0.43
C GLN A 288 -23.79 10.55 -0.77
N ASN A 289 -24.02 9.63 0.17
CA ASN A 289 -23.75 8.18 0.15
C ASN A 289 -22.44 7.75 0.84
N LYS A 290 -22.45 7.80 2.18
CA LYS A 290 -21.58 6.97 3.02
C LYS A 290 -22.08 5.53 3.00
N GLU A 291 -21.41 4.66 2.25
CA GLU A 291 -21.33 3.25 2.63
C GLU A 291 -20.03 3.03 3.42
N GLU A 292 -20.13 2.37 4.56
CA GLU A 292 -19.05 2.12 5.51
C GLU A 292 -17.95 1.23 4.90
N ILE A 293 -16.80 1.83 4.63
CA ILE A 293 -15.54 1.10 4.42
C ILE A 293 -15.13 0.53 5.80
N CYS A 294 -15.23 -0.79 5.98
CA CYS A 294 -14.83 -1.49 7.21
C CYS A 294 -13.30 -1.60 7.31
N LEU A 295 -12.66 -0.55 7.84
CA LEU A 295 -11.23 -0.48 8.15
C LEU A 295 -10.90 -1.12 9.52
N GLY A 296 -10.99 -2.45 9.61
CA GLY A 296 -10.66 -3.22 10.82
C GLY A 296 -11.47 -2.83 12.08
N ASN A 297 -11.07 -3.33 13.26
CA ASN A 297 -11.71 -3.03 14.56
C ASN A 297 -11.41 -1.59 15.06
N LEU A 298 -11.22 -0.61 14.17
CA LEU A 298 -10.95 0.77 14.57
C LEU A 298 -12.20 1.43 15.14
N ARG A 299 -12.06 2.05 16.32
CA ARG A 299 -13.16 2.79 16.92
C ARG A 299 -13.35 4.13 16.21
N ARG A 300 -14.57 4.38 15.73
CA ARG A 300 -14.98 5.71 15.26
C ARG A 300 -15.35 6.57 16.47
N PHE A 301 -14.61 7.65 16.68
CA PHE A 301 -14.87 8.62 17.74
C PHE A 301 -15.73 9.77 17.23
N SER A 302 -16.56 10.33 18.11
CA SER A 302 -17.23 11.60 17.81
C SER A 302 -16.29 12.77 18.07
N PHE A 303 -16.44 13.87 17.33
CA PHE A 303 -15.64 15.07 17.56
C PHE A 303 -15.83 15.62 18.98
N LYS A 304 -17.06 15.63 19.49
CA LYS A 304 -17.40 16.13 20.84
C LYS A 304 -16.73 15.31 21.95
N GLU A 305 -16.62 14.00 21.77
CA GLU A 305 -15.91 13.11 22.69
C GLU A 305 -14.42 13.47 22.75
N LEU A 306 -13.75 13.56 21.61
CA LEU A 306 -12.32 13.91 21.56
C LEU A 306 -12.05 15.35 22.02
N GLN A 307 -12.95 16.28 21.73
CA GLN A 307 -12.89 17.64 22.20
C GLN A 307 -12.99 17.69 23.74
N SER A 308 -13.90 16.92 24.34
CA SER A 308 -14.04 16.85 25.80
C SER A 308 -12.80 16.19 26.43
N ALA A 309 -12.35 15.06 25.86
CA ALA A 309 -11.20 14.31 26.34
C ALA A 309 -9.89 15.12 26.33
N THR A 310 -9.73 16.04 25.38
CA THR A 310 -8.52 16.87 25.21
C THR A 310 -8.65 18.27 25.83
N SER A 311 -9.72 18.53 26.59
CA SER A 311 -10.03 19.85 27.15
C SER A 311 -10.06 20.95 26.08
N ASN A 312 -10.87 20.72 25.05
CA ASN A 312 -11.00 21.55 23.86
C ASN A 312 -9.67 21.78 23.12
N PHE A 313 -8.88 20.72 22.94
CA PHE A 313 -7.56 20.78 22.30
C PHE A 313 -6.65 21.86 22.92
N SER A 314 -6.66 21.96 24.25
CA SER A 314 -5.89 22.96 24.99
C SER A 314 -4.39 22.85 24.71
N SER A 315 -3.70 23.99 24.63
CA SER A 315 -2.24 24.04 24.53
C SER A 315 -1.52 23.37 25.72
N LYS A 316 -2.17 23.28 26.88
CA LYS A 316 -1.66 22.55 28.05
C LYS A 316 -1.53 21.05 27.82
N ASN A 317 -2.37 20.50 26.95
CA ASN A 317 -2.38 19.08 26.58
C ASN A 317 -1.56 18.79 25.33
N LEU A 318 -0.84 19.76 24.79
CA LEU A 318 -0.06 19.59 23.57
C LEU A 318 1.18 18.73 23.84
N VAL A 319 1.25 17.58 23.17
CA VAL A 319 2.36 16.62 23.26
C VAL A 319 3.40 16.88 22.18
N GLY A 320 2.97 17.30 20.98
CA GLY A 320 3.87 17.52 19.86
C GLY A 320 3.27 18.39 18.76
N LYS A 321 4.16 19.05 18.00
CA LYS A 321 3.84 19.84 16.81
C LYS A 321 4.71 19.35 15.66
N GLY A 322 4.10 18.98 14.54
CA GLY A 322 4.81 18.58 13.32
C GLY A 322 4.25 19.29 12.08
N GLY A 323 4.87 19.04 10.91
CA GLY A 323 4.41 19.58 9.62
C GLY A 323 2.98 19.15 9.24
N PHE A 324 2.50 18.10 9.89
CA PHE A 324 1.26 17.41 9.55
C PHE A 324 0.13 17.63 10.56
N GLY A 325 0.38 18.33 11.67
CA GLY A 325 -0.64 18.50 12.70
C GLY A 325 -0.08 18.67 14.10
N ASN A 326 -1.01 18.87 15.03
CA ASN A 326 -0.73 18.93 16.45
C ASN A 326 -1.20 17.64 17.12
N VAL A 327 -0.44 17.14 18.08
CA VAL A 327 -0.80 15.96 18.88
C VAL A 327 -1.14 16.40 20.29
N TYR A 328 -2.30 16.01 20.78
CA TYR A 328 -2.82 16.35 22.09
C TYR A 328 -2.99 15.09 22.96
N LYS A 329 -2.67 15.20 24.24
CA LYS A 329 -3.00 14.19 25.25
C LYS A 329 -4.48 14.34 25.59
N GLY A 330 -5.20 13.23 25.61
CA GLY A 330 -6.59 13.16 26.04
C GLY A 330 -6.81 12.10 27.10
N CYS A 331 -7.85 12.28 27.90
CA CYS A 331 -8.35 11.27 28.83
C CYS A 331 -9.80 10.97 28.46
N LEU A 332 -10.07 9.74 28.04
CA LEU A 332 -11.43 9.28 27.74
C LEU A 332 -12.23 9.07 29.03
N HIS A 333 -13.55 8.92 28.90
CA HIS A 333 -14.47 8.75 30.04
C HIS A 333 -14.22 7.47 30.85
N ASP A 334 -13.67 6.44 30.21
CA ASP A 334 -13.26 5.18 30.81
C ASP A 334 -11.90 5.27 31.56
N GLY A 335 -11.26 6.45 31.56
CA GLY A 335 -9.93 6.68 32.14
C GLY A 335 -8.76 6.36 31.20
N SER A 336 -9.03 5.91 29.97
CA SER A 336 -8.00 5.61 28.98
C SER A 336 -7.27 6.88 28.53
N ILE A 337 -5.94 6.87 28.61
CA ILE A 337 -5.10 7.98 28.15
C ILE A 337 -4.73 7.78 26.68
N ILE A 338 -5.09 8.74 25.84
CA ILE A 338 -4.92 8.69 24.39
C ILE A 338 -4.08 9.87 23.87
N ALA A 339 -3.50 9.70 22.70
CA ALA A 339 -2.89 10.75 21.90
C ALA A 339 -3.77 11.03 20.67
N VAL A 340 -4.27 12.25 20.56
CA VAL A 340 -5.15 12.71 19.47
C VAL A 340 -4.36 13.60 18.54
N LYS A 341 -4.09 13.12 17.33
CA LYS A 341 -3.43 13.87 16.27
C LYS A 341 -4.48 14.58 15.42
N ARG A 342 -4.49 15.91 15.49
CA ARG A 342 -5.35 16.78 14.68
C ARG A 342 -4.55 17.28 13.49
N LEU A 343 -4.95 16.82 12.30
CA LEU A 343 -4.26 17.15 11.05
C LEU A 343 -4.57 18.59 10.63
N LYS A 344 -3.59 19.27 10.03
CA LYS A 344 -3.75 20.64 9.50
C LYS A 344 -4.17 20.62 8.03
N ASP A 345 -4.81 21.70 7.59
CA ASP A 345 -5.08 22.06 6.19
C ASP A 345 -5.66 20.94 5.30
N ILE A 346 -6.92 20.57 5.58
CA ILE A 346 -7.71 19.71 4.68
C ILE A 346 -7.77 20.31 3.27
N ASN A 347 -7.82 21.64 3.16
CA ASN A 347 -7.97 22.37 1.90
C ASN A 347 -6.71 22.34 1.00
N ASN A 348 -5.52 22.10 1.55
CA ASN A 348 -4.28 21.99 0.77
C ASN A 348 -3.98 20.54 0.36
N GLY A 349 -4.89 19.60 0.66
CA GLY A 349 -4.82 18.22 0.23
C GLY A 349 -3.80 17.33 0.97
N GLY A 350 -2.69 17.89 1.46
CA GLY A 350 -1.66 17.13 2.19
C GLY A 350 -2.19 16.45 3.46
N GLY A 351 -3.07 17.11 4.21
CA GLY A 351 -3.69 16.54 5.42
C GLY A 351 -4.65 15.38 5.12
N GLU A 352 -5.37 15.43 4.00
CA GLU A 352 -6.31 14.37 3.60
C GLU A 352 -5.59 13.12 3.10
N ILE A 353 -4.56 13.28 2.24
CA ILE A 353 -3.74 12.16 1.77
C ILE A 353 -3.13 11.43 2.96
N GLN A 354 -2.61 12.17 3.92
CA GLN A 354 -2.01 11.58 5.10
C GLN A 354 -3.03 10.89 5.98
N PHE A 355 -4.20 11.51 6.19
CA PHE A 355 -5.28 10.89 6.94
C PHE A 355 -5.63 9.53 6.33
N GLN A 356 -5.83 9.48 5.01
CA GLN A 356 -6.15 8.25 4.32
C GLN A 356 -5.01 7.24 4.34
N THR A 357 -3.77 7.68 4.20
CA THR A 357 -2.63 6.75 4.25
C THR A 357 -2.48 6.13 5.64
N GLU A 358 -2.58 6.92 6.71
CA GLU A 358 -2.54 6.40 8.08
C GLU A 358 -3.77 5.53 8.37
N LEU A 359 -4.95 5.89 7.86
CA LEU A 359 -6.16 5.11 8.07
C LEU A 359 -6.18 3.80 7.28
N GLU A 360 -5.78 3.77 6.01
CA GLU A 360 -5.84 2.58 5.15
C GLU A 360 -4.64 1.66 5.33
N MET A 361 -3.44 2.21 5.54
CA MET A 361 -2.21 1.41 5.60
C MET A 361 -1.82 1.02 7.04
N ILE A 362 -1.94 1.94 8.02
CA ILE A 362 -1.53 1.66 9.41
C ILE A 362 -2.62 0.91 10.17
N SER A 363 -3.91 1.06 9.81
CA SER A 363 -4.98 0.26 10.44
C SER A 363 -4.85 -1.24 10.23
N LEU A 364 -4.28 -1.62 9.09
CA LEU A 364 -4.07 -3.02 8.70
C LEU A 364 -2.72 -3.55 9.19
N ALA A 365 -1.83 -2.68 9.69
CA ALA A 365 -0.52 -3.06 10.20
C ALA A 365 -0.61 -3.53 11.66
N VAL A 366 -0.18 -4.77 11.92
CA VAL A 366 -0.13 -5.32 13.27
C VAL A 366 1.27 -5.84 13.53
N HIS A 367 2.10 -5.00 14.14
CA HIS A 367 3.47 -5.35 14.51
C HIS A 367 3.85 -4.78 15.87
N ARG A 368 4.61 -5.54 16.65
CA ARG A 368 5.06 -5.14 18.01
C ARG A 368 5.89 -3.86 18.06
N ASN A 369 6.51 -3.50 16.93
CA ASN A 369 7.34 -2.29 16.78
C ASN A 369 6.67 -1.22 15.90
N LEU A 370 5.36 -1.34 15.64
CA LEU A 370 4.57 -0.29 15.00
C LEU A 370 3.50 0.22 15.95
N LEU A 371 3.28 1.54 15.92
CA LEU A 371 2.22 2.15 16.71
C LEU A 371 0.88 1.81 16.08
N ARG A 372 0.06 1.06 16.81
CA ARG A 372 -1.29 0.69 16.37
C ARG A 372 -2.22 1.90 16.43
N LEU A 373 -2.94 2.14 15.34
CA LEU A 373 -4.03 3.11 15.31
C LEU A 373 -5.18 2.59 16.19
N TYR A 374 -5.62 3.42 17.15
CA TYR A 374 -6.71 3.06 18.08
C TYR A 374 -8.08 3.42 17.50
N GLY A 375 -8.15 4.51 16.74
CA GLY A 375 -9.36 4.93 16.07
C GLY A 375 -9.20 6.26 15.36
N PHE A 376 -10.32 6.80 14.89
CA PHE A 376 -10.32 8.02 14.09
C PHE A 376 -11.63 8.80 14.23
N CYS A 377 -11.60 10.07 13.84
CA CYS A 377 -12.77 10.92 13.71
C CYS A 377 -12.69 11.72 12.42
N THR A 378 -13.77 11.68 11.64
CA THR A 378 -13.95 12.46 10.40
C THR A 378 -15.22 13.30 10.48
N THR A 379 -15.08 14.60 10.23
CA THR A 379 -16.20 15.54 10.01
C THR A 379 -15.99 16.29 8.70
N SER A 380 -16.88 17.21 8.32
CA SER A 380 -16.68 18.04 7.12
C SER A 380 -15.39 18.88 7.19
N SER A 381 -14.96 19.28 8.39
CA SER A 381 -13.83 20.19 8.59
C SER A 381 -12.68 19.61 9.43
N GLU A 382 -12.79 18.38 9.93
CA GLU A 382 -11.79 17.79 10.82
C GLU A 382 -11.38 16.39 10.37
N ARG A 383 -10.08 16.13 10.52
CA ARG A 383 -9.44 14.83 10.38
C ARG A 383 -8.58 14.57 11.60
N LEU A 384 -8.99 13.59 12.40
CA LEU A 384 -8.40 13.26 13.69
C LEU A 384 -8.03 11.78 13.72
N LEU A 385 -6.81 11.49 14.14
CA LEU A 385 -6.30 10.14 14.35
C LEU A 385 -6.04 9.94 15.84
N VAL A 386 -6.44 8.79 16.37
CA VAL A 386 -6.35 8.47 17.79
C VAL A 386 -5.39 7.31 17.99
N TYR A 387 -4.40 7.51 18.86
CA TYR A 387 -3.38 6.54 19.19
C TYR A 387 -3.33 6.31 20.71
N PRO A 388 -2.76 5.18 21.17
CA PRO A 388 -2.37 5.03 22.57
C PRO A 388 -1.37 6.13 22.97
N TYR A 389 -1.49 6.67 24.19
CA TYR A 389 -0.55 7.66 24.68
C TYR A 389 0.78 7.01 25.11
N MET A 390 1.89 7.51 24.55
CA MET A 390 3.24 7.08 24.89
C MET A 390 3.88 8.07 25.86
N SER A 391 4.00 7.69 27.14
CA SER A 391 4.52 8.55 28.21
C SER A 391 6.00 8.95 28.03
N ASN A 392 6.80 8.09 27.41
CA ASN A 392 8.23 8.33 27.16
C ASN A 392 8.51 9.29 25.98
N GLY A 393 7.46 9.72 25.26
CA GLY A 393 7.58 10.62 24.12
C GLY A 393 8.28 10.00 22.92
N SER A 394 8.78 10.85 22.02
CA SER A 394 9.47 10.42 20.80
C SER A 394 10.94 10.06 21.04
N VAL A 395 11.51 9.23 20.18
CA VAL A 395 12.97 8.97 20.16
C VAL A 395 13.77 10.27 20.03
N ALA A 396 13.30 11.22 19.21
CA ALA A 396 13.98 12.51 19.01
C ALA A 396 14.05 13.35 20.30
N SER A 397 12.99 13.36 21.11
CA SER A 397 13.01 13.99 22.43
C SER A 397 13.89 13.21 23.41
N ARG A 398 13.82 11.87 23.37
CA ARG A 398 14.54 11.04 24.34
C ARG A 398 16.05 11.05 24.13
N LEU A 399 16.53 11.13 22.89
CA LEU A 399 17.95 11.28 22.57
C LEU A 399 18.57 12.57 23.13
N LYS A 400 17.76 13.61 23.38
CA LYS A 400 18.21 14.88 23.97
C LYS A 400 17.97 14.98 25.48
N ALA A 401 17.23 14.03 26.07
CA ALA A 401 16.82 14.07 27.46
C ALA A 401 17.85 13.38 28.39
N LYS A 402 17.88 13.78 29.66
CA LYS A 402 18.69 13.14 30.71
C LYS A 402 17.82 12.21 31.59
N PRO A 403 18.33 11.07 32.08
CA PRO A 403 19.67 10.51 31.84
C PRO A 403 19.87 10.12 30.37
N VAL A 404 21.10 10.00 29.89
CA VAL A 404 21.36 9.66 28.48
C VAL A 404 20.99 8.20 28.21
N LEU A 405 20.43 7.93 27.03
CA LEU A 405 20.18 6.54 26.60
C LEU A 405 21.51 5.81 26.40
N ASP A 406 21.67 4.67 27.07
CA ASP A 406 22.84 3.81 26.89
C ASP A 406 22.93 3.25 25.45
N TRP A 407 24.13 2.80 25.08
CA TRP A 407 24.41 2.29 23.75
C TRP A 407 23.53 1.08 23.38
N GLY A 408 23.37 0.11 24.29
CA GLY A 408 22.54 -1.07 24.06
C GLY A 408 21.08 -0.72 23.78
N THR A 409 20.53 0.27 24.48
CA THR A 409 19.18 0.80 24.24
C THR A 409 19.08 1.47 22.87
N ARG A 410 20.09 2.25 22.46
CA ARG A 410 20.13 2.87 21.11
C ARG A 410 20.18 1.82 20.00
N LYS A 411 21.01 0.78 20.14
CA LYS A 411 21.09 -0.35 19.20
C LYS A 411 19.75 -1.08 19.09
N ARG A 412 19.09 -1.36 20.23
CA ARG A 412 17.75 -1.98 20.25
C ARG A 412 16.69 -1.11 19.58
N ILE A 413 16.72 0.21 19.76
CA ILE A 413 15.82 1.14 19.07
C ILE A 413 16.06 1.08 17.55
N ALA A 414 17.32 1.07 17.10
CA ALA A 414 17.66 0.96 15.68
C ALA A 414 17.16 -0.37 15.07
N LEU A 415 17.39 -1.50 15.75
CA LEU A 415 16.87 -2.81 15.36
C LEU A 415 15.34 -2.86 15.34
N GLY A 416 14.69 -2.31 16.36
CA GLY A 416 13.22 -2.27 16.46
C GLY A 416 12.58 -1.41 15.38
N ALA A 417 13.15 -0.23 15.12
CA ALA A 417 12.75 0.62 13.99
C ALA A 417 13.01 -0.09 12.65
N GLY A 418 14.09 -0.87 12.58
CA GLY A 418 14.45 -1.72 11.46
C GLY A 418 13.34 -2.71 11.09
N ARG A 419 12.95 -3.48 12.09
CA ARG A 419 11.91 -4.50 12.00
C ARG A 419 10.52 -3.90 11.77
N GLY A 420 10.19 -2.77 12.39
CA GLY A 420 8.93 -2.06 12.14
C GLY A 420 8.83 -1.47 10.73
N ALA A 421 9.93 -0.97 10.18
CA ALA A 421 9.98 -0.44 8.81
C ALA A 421 9.96 -1.54 7.73
N LEU A 422 10.16 -2.81 8.09
CA LEU A 422 10.04 -3.95 7.18
C LEU A 422 8.63 -4.05 6.57
N GLU A 423 7.61 -3.54 7.27
CA GLU A 423 6.22 -3.53 6.79
C GLU A 423 5.89 -2.36 5.85
N PHE A 424 6.71 -1.31 5.78
CA PHE A 424 6.46 -0.15 4.90
C PHE A 424 7.74 0.47 4.35
N GLY A 425 7.95 0.28 3.04
CA GLY A 425 9.05 0.90 2.31
C GLY A 425 8.66 2.23 1.69
N LYS A 426 9.18 3.33 2.25
CA LYS A 426 9.89 4.44 1.55
C LYS A 426 10.02 5.66 2.47
N ALA A 427 11.23 6.22 2.53
CA ALA A 427 11.51 7.56 3.05
C ALA A 427 12.50 8.27 2.13
N ALA A 428 12.37 9.60 2.02
CA ALA A 428 13.33 10.48 1.36
C ALA A 428 13.88 11.56 2.28
N ASN A 429 15.07 11.99 1.88
CA ASN A 429 15.65 13.32 1.90
C ASN A 429 15.18 14.29 2.99
N GLN A 430 16.03 14.44 3.99
CA GLN A 430 16.77 15.68 4.25
C GLN A 430 17.97 15.37 5.16
N ARG A 431 19.02 16.21 5.08
CA ARG A 431 20.31 16.21 5.85
C ARG A 431 21.57 15.81 5.07
N GLY A 432 21.80 16.41 3.90
CA GLY A 432 23.10 16.32 3.21
C GLY A 432 24.29 16.66 4.13
N ALA A 433 24.16 17.72 4.94
CA ALA A 433 25.26 18.20 5.81
C ALA A 433 25.76 17.19 6.86
N ILE A 434 24.86 16.47 7.54
CA ILE A 434 25.26 15.43 8.51
C ILE A 434 25.82 14.22 7.78
N LEU A 435 25.22 13.84 6.66
CA LEU A 435 25.64 12.69 5.89
C LEU A 435 27.05 12.87 5.31
N ASP A 436 27.33 14.05 4.76
CA ASP A 436 28.63 14.37 4.18
C ASP A 436 29.72 14.48 5.27
N TRP A 437 29.36 15.03 6.44
CA TRP A 437 30.23 15.06 7.62
C TRP A 437 30.57 13.64 8.13
N VAL A 438 29.56 12.76 8.24
CA VAL A 438 29.75 11.36 8.66
C VAL A 438 30.60 10.59 7.65
N LYS A 439 30.36 10.74 6.34
CA LYS A 439 31.18 10.13 5.28
C LYS A 439 32.64 10.54 5.40
N LYS A 440 32.91 11.83 5.61
CA LYS A 440 34.27 12.35 5.78
C LYS A 440 34.95 11.76 7.01
N LEU A 441 34.27 11.76 8.16
CA LEU A 441 34.83 11.19 9.40
C LEU A 441 35.06 9.68 9.32
N GLN A 442 34.19 8.96 8.62
CA GLN A 442 34.37 7.54 8.36
C GLN A 442 35.61 7.27 7.48
N GLN A 443 35.80 8.03 6.39
CA GLN A 443 37.00 7.92 5.55
C GLN A 443 38.29 8.25 6.31
N GLU A 444 38.24 9.24 7.21
CA GLU A 444 39.36 9.63 8.06
C GLU A 444 39.55 8.68 9.28
N LYS A 445 38.74 7.63 9.42
CA LYS A 445 38.72 6.70 10.57
C LYS A 445 38.54 7.37 11.94
N LYS A 446 37.89 8.54 11.97
CA LYS A 446 37.61 9.36 13.18
C LYS A 446 36.21 9.10 13.73
N LEU A 447 35.87 7.83 13.92
CA LEU A 447 34.54 7.38 14.39
C LEU A 447 34.16 7.96 15.76
N GLU A 448 35.14 8.22 16.63
CA GLU A 448 34.94 8.81 17.97
C GLU A 448 34.30 10.20 17.93
N GLN A 449 34.46 10.94 16.82
CA GLN A 449 33.85 12.25 16.64
C GLN A 449 32.37 12.18 16.25
N ILE A 450 31.92 11.01 15.77
CA ILE A 450 30.52 10.74 15.38
C ILE A 450 29.69 10.34 16.61
N VAL A 451 30.32 9.65 17.57
CA VAL A 451 29.65 9.14 18.76
C VAL A 451 29.22 10.30 19.67
N ASP A 452 28.05 10.14 20.26
CA ASP A 452 27.52 11.08 21.25
C ASP A 452 28.49 11.24 22.43
N LYS A 453 28.97 12.47 22.64
CA LYS A 453 29.98 12.78 23.67
C LYS A 453 29.52 12.40 25.07
N ASP A 454 28.21 12.40 25.32
CA ASP A 454 27.66 12.05 26.62
C ASP A 454 27.74 10.54 26.93
N LEU A 455 27.99 9.69 25.92
CA LEU A 455 28.27 8.26 26.11
C LEU A 455 29.67 8.00 26.69
N LYS A 456 30.58 8.99 26.65
CA LYS A 456 31.98 8.87 27.08
C LYS A 456 32.68 7.67 26.43
N SER A 457 32.94 6.59 27.19
CA SER A 457 33.54 5.33 26.71
C SER A 457 32.58 4.14 26.81
N ASN A 458 31.30 4.37 27.06
CA ASN A 458 30.28 3.34 27.26
C ASN A 458 29.59 2.97 25.93
N TYR A 459 30.38 2.50 24.97
CA TYR A 459 29.91 1.99 23.69
C TYR A 459 30.92 0.99 23.12
N ASP A 460 30.45 0.09 22.26
CA ASP A 460 31.33 -0.81 21.52
C ASP A 460 31.76 -0.14 20.20
N ARG A 461 33.07 0.00 20.01
CA ARG A 461 33.64 0.67 18.83
C ARG A 461 33.32 -0.07 17.53
N ILE A 462 33.31 -1.41 17.55
CA ILE A 462 33.04 -2.25 16.39
C ILE A 462 31.57 -2.08 16.00
N GLU A 463 30.66 -2.19 16.96
CA GLU A 463 29.22 -2.04 16.69
C GLU A 463 28.86 -0.63 16.19
N VAL A 464 29.54 0.41 16.69
CA VAL A 464 29.39 1.78 16.17
C VAL A 464 29.80 1.85 14.71
N GLU A 465 30.95 1.28 14.36
CA GLU A 465 31.47 1.29 12.99
C GLU A 465 30.53 0.57 12.03
N GLU A 466 30.06 -0.62 12.39
CA GLU A 466 29.09 -1.38 11.63
C GLU A 466 27.78 -0.60 11.44
N MET A 467 27.26 0.01 12.51
CA MET A 467 26.02 0.78 12.44
C MET A 467 26.17 2.03 11.55
N VAL A 468 27.34 2.67 11.54
CA VAL A 468 27.64 3.79 10.63
C VAL A 468 27.71 3.29 9.18
N GLN A 469 28.34 2.16 8.91
CA GLN A 469 28.39 1.56 7.57
C GLN A 469 26.98 1.22 7.06
N VAL A 470 26.15 0.57 7.86
CA VAL A 470 24.74 0.28 7.52
C VAL A 470 23.98 1.58 7.22
N ALA A 471 24.14 2.61 8.04
CA ALA A 471 23.47 3.90 7.82
C ALA A 471 23.91 4.55 6.50
N LEU A 472 25.19 4.46 6.13
CA LEU A 472 25.72 4.97 4.87
C LEU A 472 25.19 4.20 3.65
N LEU A 473 25.03 2.88 3.75
CA LEU A 473 24.36 2.07 2.72
C LEU A 473 22.88 2.48 2.55
N CYS A 474 22.19 2.74 3.66
CA CYS A 474 20.78 3.16 3.63
C CYS A 474 20.56 4.56 3.05
N THR A 475 21.57 5.43 3.11
CA THR A 475 21.49 6.84 2.73
C THR A 475 22.14 7.15 1.38
N GLN A 476 22.39 6.12 0.57
CA GLN A 476 22.93 6.31 -0.78
C GLN A 476 22.00 7.16 -1.66
N TYR A 477 22.60 7.96 -2.53
CA TYR A 477 21.85 8.90 -3.35
C TYR A 477 20.79 8.18 -4.22
N LEU A 478 21.21 7.15 -4.95
CA LEU A 478 20.33 6.40 -5.83
C LEU A 478 19.52 5.35 -5.04
N PRO A 479 18.17 5.37 -5.12
CA PRO A 479 17.31 4.42 -4.41
C PRO A 479 17.63 2.95 -4.73
N ILE A 480 18.03 2.65 -5.97
CA ILE A 480 18.36 1.28 -6.43
C ILE A 480 19.58 0.67 -5.72
N HIS A 481 20.44 1.51 -5.13
CA HIS A 481 21.62 1.03 -4.41
C HIS A 481 21.41 0.90 -2.90
N ARG A 482 20.29 1.44 -2.38
CA ARG A 482 19.95 1.29 -0.97
C ARG A 482 19.54 -0.16 -0.70
N PRO A 483 19.99 -0.77 0.40
CA PRO A 483 19.60 -2.11 0.78
C PRO A 483 18.10 -2.18 1.08
N LYS A 484 17.51 -3.37 0.90
CA LYS A 484 16.15 -3.65 1.37
C LYS A 484 16.14 -3.67 2.90
N MET A 485 15.00 -3.37 3.52
CA MET A 485 14.91 -3.34 4.99
C MET A 485 15.24 -4.68 5.64
N SER A 486 14.94 -5.81 4.98
CA SER A 486 15.36 -7.14 5.42
C SER A 486 16.87 -7.32 5.45
N GLU A 487 17.59 -6.77 4.47
CA GLU A 487 19.07 -6.76 4.45
C GLU A 487 19.61 -5.86 5.56
N VAL A 488 18.98 -4.70 5.81
CA VAL A 488 19.37 -3.79 6.89
C VAL A 488 19.27 -4.48 8.26
N VAL A 489 18.19 -5.20 8.52
CA VAL A 489 18.01 -5.94 9.78
C VAL A 489 19.09 -7.01 9.94
N ARG A 490 19.39 -7.80 8.89
CA ARG A 490 20.47 -8.80 8.92
C ARG A 490 21.83 -8.18 9.22
N MET A 491 22.17 -7.07 8.56
CA MET A 491 23.43 -6.37 8.81
C MET A 491 23.53 -5.82 10.23
N LEU A 492 22.43 -5.31 10.81
CA LEU A 492 22.42 -4.85 12.21
C LEU A 492 22.48 -6.00 13.23
N GLU A 493 22.15 -7.22 12.81
CA GLU A 493 22.29 -8.45 13.60
C GLU A 493 23.69 -9.06 13.50
N GLY A 494 24.58 -8.48 12.67
CA GLY A 494 25.96 -8.90 12.49
C GLY A 494 26.21 -9.79 11.28
N ASP A 495 25.27 -9.89 10.33
CA ASP A 495 25.35 -10.79 9.17
C ASP A 495 25.26 -10.05 7.83
N GLY A 496 26.15 -10.39 6.88
CA GLY A 496 26.08 -9.91 5.49
C GLY A 496 26.56 -8.48 5.24
N LEU A 497 27.10 -7.78 6.24
CA LEU A 497 27.55 -6.39 6.10
C LEU A 497 28.83 -6.28 5.28
N VAL A 498 29.81 -7.17 5.51
CA VAL A 498 31.13 -7.11 4.86
C VAL A 498 30.98 -7.26 3.35
N GLU A 499 30.24 -8.26 2.89
CA GLU A 499 30.03 -8.53 1.46
C GLU A 499 29.28 -7.37 0.79
N LYS A 500 28.27 -6.82 1.47
CA LYS A 500 27.47 -5.70 0.94
C LYS A 500 28.28 -4.41 0.87
N TRP A 501 29.13 -4.17 1.86
CA TRP A 501 29.99 -2.99 1.96
C TRP A 501 31.08 -3.01 0.88
N GLU A 502 31.73 -4.15 0.66
CA GLU A 502 32.73 -4.34 -0.40
C GLU A 502 32.13 -4.14 -1.80
N ALA A 503 30.96 -4.74 -2.07
CA ALA A 503 30.27 -4.57 -3.36
C ALA A 503 29.88 -3.11 -3.64
N SER A 504 29.57 -2.34 -2.59
CA SER A 504 29.30 -0.91 -2.73
C SER A 504 30.57 -0.09 -2.99
N SER A 505 31.69 -0.45 -2.36
CA SER A 505 32.96 0.23 -2.53
C SER A 505 33.55 0.02 -3.93
N GLN A 506 33.48 -1.20 -4.46
CA GLN A 506 33.94 -1.52 -5.82
C GLN A 506 33.18 -0.73 -6.91
N ARG A 507 31.87 -0.49 -6.73
CA ARG A 507 31.08 0.35 -7.65
C ARG A 507 31.51 1.81 -7.66
N ALA A 508 31.92 2.35 -6.51
CA ALA A 508 32.43 3.71 -6.41
C ALA A 508 33.77 3.88 -7.13
N GLU A 509 34.60 2.82 -7.16
CA GLU A 509 35.88 2.80 -7.88
C GLU A 509 35.71 2.67 -9.40
N THR A 510 34.76 1.85 -9.88
CA THR A 510 34.44 1.78 -11.32
C THR A 510 33.89 3.10 -11.89
N ASN A 511 33.21 3.91 -11.06
CA ASN A 511 32.78 5.24 -11.47
C ASN A 511 33.93 6.27 -11.46
N ARG A 512 35.02 6.02 -10.72
CA ARG A 512 36.24 6.84 -10.75
C ARG A 512 37.17 6.48 -11.92
N SER A 513 37.15 5.25 -12.43
CA SER A 513 38.04 4.85 -13.54
C SER A 513 37.64 5.42 -14.91
N TYR A 514 36.43 5.98 -15.05
CA TYR A 514 35.99 6.69 -16.25
C TYR A 514 36.21 8.21 -16.20
N SER A 515 36.73 8.75 -15.10
CA SER A 515 37.08 10.17 -14.98
C SER A 515 38.59 10.32 -14.85
N LYS A 516 39.28 10.57 -15.97
CA LYS A 516 40.65 11.11 -15.95
C LYS A 516 40.65 12.56 -15.42
N PRO A 517 41.74 13.01 -14.78
CA PRO A 517 41.76 14.20 -13.94
C PRO A 517 41.97 15.46 -14.78
N ASN A 518 41.16 16.48 -14.56
CA ASN A 518 41.55 17.87 -14.80
C ASN A 518 41.33 18.66 -13.51
N GLU A 519 42.21 19.63 -13.34
CA GLU A 519 42.70 20.22 -12.11
C GLU A 519 41.66 20.90 -11.22
N PHE A 520 41.97 20.91 -9.92
CA PHE A 520 41.31 21.69 -8.88
C PHE A 520 41.36 23.20 -9.22
N SER A 521 40.20 23.85 -9.28
CA SER A 521 40.08 25.25 -8.88
C SER A 521 38.79 25.43 -8.10
N SER A 522 38.97 25.71 -6.81
CA SER A 522 37.93 26.11 -5.88
C SER A 522 37.53 27.56 -6.16
N SER A 523 36.22 27.80 -6.20
CA SER A 523 35.51 29.09 -6.28
C SER A 523 35.01 29.45 -7.67
N GLU A 524 33.79 29.00 -7.98
CA GLU A 524 32.78 29.92 -8.50
C GLU A 524 31.36 29.43 -8.19
N ARG A 525 30.48 30.42 -8.06
CA ARG A 525 29.20 30.41 -7.36
C ARG A 525 28.11 29.69 -8.14
N TYR A 526 27.25 29.00 -7.39
CA TYR A 526 25.79 29.13 -7.42
C TYR A 526 25.22 29.97 -8.57
N SER A 527 24.88 29.31 -9.68
CA SER A 527 23.67 29.53 -10.49
C SER A 527 23.77 28.70 -11.77
N ASP A 528 22.62 28.24 -12.25
CA ASP A 528 22.38 27.55 -13.53
C ASP A 528 22.65 26.04 -13.57
N LEU A 529 21.67 25.31 -13.00
CA LEU A 529 21.02 24.16 -13.65
C LEU A 529 19.65 23.94 -12.97
N THR A 530 18.71 24.84 -13.28
CA THR A 530 17.25 24.58 -13.26
C THR A 530 16.86 24.51 -14.74
N ASP A 531 16.09 23.58 -15.30
CA ASP A 531 14.86 22.95 -14.84
C ASP A 531 14.55 21.89 -15.92
N ASP A 532 14.48 20.60 -15.58
CA ASP A 532 13.68 19.57 -16.29
C ASP A 532 13.94 18.15 -15.75
N SER A 533 13.50 17.92 -14.51
CA SER A 533 13.10 16.58 -14.03
C SER A 533 12.28 16.74 -12.75
N SER A 534 11.10 17.35 -12.86
CA SER A 534 10.17 17.47 -11.73
C SER A 534 9.29 16.22 -11.58
N VAL A 535 9.93 15.06 -11.45
CA VAL A 535 9.36 13.93 -10.69
C VAL A 535 10.01 13.94 -9.31
N LEU A 536 9.74 15.03 -8.58
CA LEU A 536 9.84 15.03 -7.13
C LEU A 536 8.71 14.12 -6.63
N VAL A 537 8.99 12.82 -6.53
CA VAL A 537 8.25 11.96 -5.62
C VAL A 537 8.50 12.54 -4.24
N GLN A 538 7.57 13.36 -3.75
CA GLN A 538 7.53 13.71 -2.34
C GLN A 538 7.40 12.40 -1.59
N ALA A 539 8.47 11.98 -0.92
CA ALA A 539 8.33 10.95 0.07
C ALA A 539 7.51 11.51 1.21
N MET A 540 6.39 10.85 1.49
CA MET A 540 5.60 11.13 2.67
C MET A 540 6.31 10.56 3.88
N GLU A 541 6.61 11.44 4.82
CA GLU A 541 7.01 11.07 6.17
C GLU A 541 5.79 10.45 6.86
N LEU A 542 5.82 9.14 7.14
CA LEU A 542 4.84 8.51 8.03
C LEU A 542 5.08 9.08 9.43
N SER A 543 4.37 10.17 9.75
CA SER A 543 4.52 10.91 11.00
C SER A 543 3.68 10.33 12.15
N GLY A 544 3.69 9.00 12.28
CA GLY A 544 3.35 8.38 13.55
C GLY A 544 4.48 8.66 14.56
N PRO A 545 4.19 8.86 15.85
CA PRO A 545 5.22 8.73 16.87
C PRO A 545 5.78 7.31 16.79
N ARG A 546 7.03 7.19 16.32
CA ARG A 546 7.81 5.94 16.40
C ARG A 546 8.44 5.79 17.77
#